data_AF-A0A520DFC0-F1
#
_entry.id   AF-A0A520DFC0-F1
#
_cell.length_a   1.000
_cell.length_b   1.000
_cell.length_c   1.000
_cell.angle_alpha   90.00
_cell.angle_beta   90.00
_cell.angle_gamma   90.00
#
_symmetry.space_group_name_H-M   'P 1'
#
loop_
_entity.id
_entity.type
_entity.pdbx_description
1 polymer ?
#
loop_
_entity_poly.entity_id
_entity_poly.type
_entity_poly.pdbx_seq_one_letter_code
_entity_poly.pdbx_strand_id
1 'polypeptide(L)'
;MSADTQLRDSDPAHWPVAPGWRPLVDEFFAGATGRKLQAFLGERLAAGAVIFPPQPLRALELTPPEDVRVVILGQDPYHGRGQGEGLAFSVAPGVP
;
A
#
# COMPACT_ATOMS: atom_id res chain seq x y z
N MET A 1 15.75 -3.14 -14.35
CA MET A 1 14.54 -3.72 -13.73
C MET A 1 13.54 -2.58 -13.61
N SER A 2 12.41 -2.65 -14.32
CA SER A 2 11.40 -1.59 -14.22
C SER A 2 10.80 -1.68 -12.82
N ALA A 3 11.09 -0.70 -11.95
CA ALA A 3 10.41 -0.59 -10.67
C ALA A 3 8.92 -0.41 -10.98
N ASP A 4 8.08 -1.30 -10.45
CA ASP A 4 6.65 -1.22 -10.66
C ASP A 4 6.15 0.15 -10.22
N THR A 5 5.48 0.85 -11.12
CA THR A 5 5.02 2.23 -10.86
C THR A 5 3.58 2.29 -10.37
N GLN A 6 2.86 1.16 -10.34
CA GLN A 6 1.43 1.06 -10.01
C GLN A 6 1.12 -0.30 -9.36
N LEU A 7 -0.01 -0.39 -8.67
CA LEU A 7 -0.52 -1.62 -8.07
C LEU A 7 -0.78 -2.68 -9.16
N ARG A 8 -0.39 -3.93 -8.90
CA ARG A 8 -0.48 -5.05 -9.86
C ARG A 8 -1.62 -6.01 -9.56
N ASP A 9 -1.92 -6.23 -8.30
CA ASP A 9 -2.98 -7.12 -7.85
C ASP A 9 -3.61 -6.59 -6.56
N SER A 10 -4.75 -7.17 -6.19
CA SER A 10 -5.50 -6.84 -4.98
C SER A 10 -5.36 -7.90 -3.88
N ASP A 11 -4.34 -8.77 -3.96
CA ASP A 11 -4.08 -9.80 -2.96
C ASP A 11 -3.12 -9.26 -1.87
N PRO A 12 -3.61 -9.03 -0.64
CA PRO A 12 -2.79 -8.56 0.48
C PRO A 12 -1.66 -9.49 0.86
N ALA A 13 -1.71 -10.77 0.45
CA ALA A 13 -0.58 -11.67 0.64
C ALA A 13 0.68 -11.19 -0.08
N HIS A 14 0.53 -10.40 -1.15
CA HIS A 14 1.64 -9.77 -1.88
C HIS A 14 2.05 -8.40 -1.34
N TRP A 15 1.41 -7.91 -0.26
CA TRP A 15 1.76 -6.65 0.39
C TRP A 15 2.51 -6.94 1.71
N PRO A 16 3.85 -6.98 1.69
CA PRO A 16 4.62 -7.29 2.88
C PRO A 16 4.38 -6.25 3.98
N VAL A 17 4.44 -6.70 5.23
CA VAL A 17 4.41 -5.88 6.44
C VAL A 17 5.39 -6.48 7.45
N ALA A 18 5.92 -5.67 8.37
CA ALA A 18 6.75 -6.18 9.44
C ALA A 18 5.99 -7.22 10.30
N PRO A 19 6.67 -8.24 10.88
CA PRO A 19 6.01 -9.33 11.59
C PRO A 19 5.01 -8.88 12.67
N GLY A 20 5.31 -7.82 13.41
CA GLY A 20 4.43 -7.27 14.44
C GLY A 20 3.09 -6.73 13.91
N TRP A 21 3.03 -6.30 12.64
CA TRP A 21 1.79 -5.84 12.01
C TRP A 21 0.95 -6.97 11.44
N ARG A 22 1.55 -8.13 11.17
CA ARG A 22 0.91 -9.22 10.41
C ARG A 22 -0.43 -9.67 11.01
N PRO A 23 -0.57 -9.91 12.34
CA PRO A 23 -1.84 -10.33 12.90
C PRO A 23 -2.98 -9.34 12.66
N LEU A 24 -2.70 -8.03 12.83
CA LEU A 24 -3.68 -6.95 12.62
C LEU A 24 -4.11 -6.87 11.15
N VAL A 25 -3.15 -6.95 10.24
CA VAL A 25 -3.40 -6.86 8.79
C VAL A 25 -4.19 -8.07 8.30
N ASP A 26 -3.80 -9.27 8.72
CA ASP A 26 -4.48 -10.51 8.36
C ASP A 26 -5.91 -10.53 8.93
N GLU A 27 -6.13 -10.07 10.16
CA GLU A 27 -7.46 -9.94 10.75
C GLU A 27 -8.35 -8.96 9.96
N PHE A 28 -7.82 -7.80 9.57
CA PHE A 28 -8.57 -6.83 8.77
C PHE A 28 -9.01 -7.40 7.41
N PHE A 29 -8.09 -8.04 6.68
CA PHE A 29 -8.40 -8.63 5.37
C PHE A 29 -9.26 -9.90 5.47
N ALA A 30 -9.22 -10.62 6.59
CA ALA A 30 -10.18 -11.67 6.93
C ALA A 30 -11.56 -11.13 7.33
N GLY A 31 -11.71 -9.82 7.56
CA GLY A 31 -12.98 -9.16 7.86
C GLY A 31 -13.87 -8.92 6.63
N ALA A 32 -15.15 -8.62 6.85
CA ALA A 32 -16.07 -8.29 5.77
C ALA A 32 -15.67 -7.01 5.01
N THR A 33 -15.13 -6.02 5.71
CA THR A 33 -14.64 -4.76 5.11
C THR A 33 -13.42 -4.99 4.24
N GLY A 34 -12.42 -5.74 4.73
CA GLY A 34 -11.22 -6.08 3.96
C GLY A 34 -11.54 -6.84 2.68
N ARG A 35 -12.42 -7.86 2.76
CA ARG A 35 -12.89 -8.59 1.57
C ARG A 35 -13.58 -7.71 0.53
N LYS A 36 -14.43 -6.76 0.98
CA LYS A 36 -15.08 -5.81 0.07
C LYS A 36 -14.05 -4.90 -0.61
N LEU A 37 -13.04 -4.43 0.12
CA LEU A 37 -11.96 -3.62 -0.43
C LEU A 37 -11.14 -4.39 -1.47
N GLN A 38 -10.76 -5.65 -1.18
CA GLN A 38 -10.04 -6.50 -2.12
C GLN A 38 -10.83 -6.74 -3.42
N ALA A 39 -12.13 -7.02 -3.30
CA ALA A 39 -13.00 -7.21 -4.45
C ALA A 39 -13.10 -5.92 -5.29
N PHE A 40 -13.33 -4.78 -4.64
CA PHE A 40 -13.35 -3.49 -5.31
C PHE A 40 -12.06 -3.19 -6.06
N LEU A 41 -10.89 -3.35 -5.42
CA LEU A 41 -9.60 -3.15 -6.07
C LEU A 41 -9.41 -4.09 -7.26
N GLY A 42 -9.80 -5.36 -7.12
CA GLY A 42 -9.75 -6.35 -8.19
C GLY A 42 -10.60 -5.96 -9.40
N GLU A 43 -11.84 -5.52 -9.17
CA GLU A 43 -12.73 -5.03 -10.23
C GLU A 43 -12.16 -3.79 -10.94
N ARG A 44 -11.57 -2.85 -10.19
CA ARG A 44 -10.94 -1.65 -10.76
C ARG A 44 -9.73 -2.01 -11.61
N LEU A 45 -8.87 -2.91 -11.13
CA LEU A 45 -7.71 -3.38 -11.88
C LEU A 45 -8.14 -4.13 -13.16
N ALA A 46 -9.15 -5.01 -13.07
CA ALA A 46 -9.71 -5.71 -14.22
C ALA A 46 -10.35 -4.76 -15.26
N ALA A 47 -10.93 -3.64 -14.79
CA ALA A 47 -11.43 -2.57 -15.65
C ALA A 47 -10.32 -1.67 -16.24
N GLY A 48 -9.04 -1.98 -16.01
CA GLY A 48 -7.90 -1.23 -16.54
C GLY A 48 -7.55 0.04 -15.77
N ALA A 49 -8.07 0.21 -14.54
CA ALA A 49 -7.71 1.36 -13.73
C ALA A 49 -6.21 1.34 -13.39
N VAL A 50 -5.59 2.53 -13.45
CA VAL A 50 -4.24 2.74 -12.95
C VAL A 50 -4.34 3.18 -11.49
N ILE A 51 -3.81 2.37 -10.58
CA ILE A 51 -3.90 2.57 -9.14
C ILE A 51 -2.50 2.75 -8.55
N PHE A 52 -2.31 3.79 -7.74
CA PHE A 52 -1.05 4.08 -7.04
C PHE A 52 -1.28 4.03 -5.52
N PRO A 53 -0.23 3.75 -4.72
CA PRO A 53 1.14 3.36 -5.10
C PRO A 53 1.24 1.86 -5.47
N PRO A 54 2.38 1.39 -5.99
CA PRO A 54 2.64 -0.04 -6.21
C PRO A 54 2.64 -0.88 -4.93
N GLN A 55 3.05 -0.28 -3.80
CA GLN A 55 3.15 -0.95 -2.50
C GLN A 55 2.32 -0.17 -1.46
N PRO A 56 1.03 -0.52 -1.27
CA PRO A 56 0.12 0.27 -0.44
C PRO A 56 0.42 0.20 1.06
N LEU A 57 1.11 -0.85 1.53
CA LEU A 57 1.43 -1.06 2.95
C LEU A 57 2.91 -0.85 3.29
N ARG A 58 3.70 -0.24 2.41
CA ARG A 58 5.16 -0.12 2.58
C ARG A 58 5.58 0.55 3.90
N ALA A 59 4.80 1.50 4.41
CA ALA A 59 5.05 2.10 5.73
C ALA A 59 5.08 1.05 6.87
N LEU A 60 4.21 0.05 6.80
CA LEU A 60 4.12 -1.05 7.78
C LEU A 60 5.20 -2.10 7.56
N GLU A 61 5.71 -2.25 6.34
CA GLU A 61 6.90 -3.07 6.05
C GLU A 61 8.16 -2.47 6.70
N LEU A 62 8.34 -1.17 6.54
CA LEU A 62 9.57 -0.48 6.95
C LEU A 62 9.66 -0.18 8.45
N THR A 63 8.53 -0.08 9.15
CA THR A 63 8.50 0.28 10.57
C THR A 63 7.65 -0.72 11.37
N PRO A 64 8.27 -1.69 12.08
CA PRO A 64 7.57 -2.55 13.03
C PRO A 64 6.82 -1.74 14.10
N PRO A 65 5.68 -2.22 14.62
CA PRO A 65 4.86 -1.44 15.56
C PRO A 65 5.63 -1.04 16.84
N GLU A 66 6.54 -1.89 17.31
CA GLU A 66 7.39 -1.66 18.48
C GLU A 66 8.42 -0.51 18.29
N ASP A 67 8.79 -0.24 17.05
CA ASP A 67 9.74 0.81 16.67
C ASP A 67 9.05 2.14 16.34
N VAL A 68 7.71 2.14 16.22
CA VAL A 68 6.95 3.37 15.99
C VAL A 68 7.12 4.33 17.17
N ARG A 69 7.40 5.59 16.84
CA ARG A 69 7.48 6.70 17.81
C ARG A 69 6.57 7.86 17.45
N VAL A 70 6.33 8.07 16.15
CA VAL A 70 5.52 9.15 15.61
C VAL A 70 4.67 8.59 14.47
N VAL A 71 3.41 9.02 14.39
CA VAL A 71 2.51 8.72 13.27
C VAL A 71 2.23 10.00 12.52
N ILE A 72 2.56 10.03 11.23
CA ILE A 72 2.25 11.13 10.32
C ILE A 72 1.16 10.63 9.36
N LEU A 73 0.01 11.31 9.34
CA LEU A 73 -1.12 10.97 8.49
C LEU A 73 -1.19 11.92 7.29
N GLY A 74 -1.08 11.36 6.08
CA GLY A 74 -1.45 12.05 4.84
C GLY A 74 -2.94 11.87 4.51
N GLN A 75 -3.40 12.50 3.43
CA GLN A 75 -4.76 12.33 2.93
C GLN A 75 -4.82 11.22 1.87
N ASP A 76 -4.20 11.45 0.72
CA ASP A 76 -4.18 10.54 -0.42
C ASP A 76 -2.74 10.38 -0.95
N PRO A 77 -2.39 9.24 -1.56
CA PRO A 77 -1.12 9.09 -2.27
C PRO A 77 -1.02 10.05 -3.45
N TYR A 78 0.21 10.43 -3.81
CA TYR A 78 0.44 11.11 -5.08
C TYR A 78 -0.09 10.29 -6.26
N HIS A 79 -0.77 10.97 -7.19
CA HIS A 79 -1.44 10.34 -8.35
C HIS A 79 -0.56 10.32 -9.62
N GLY A 80 0.64 10.91 -9.59
CA GLY A 80 1.59 10.84 -10.68
C GLY A 80 2.37 9.52 -10.68
N ARG A 81 2.61 8.94 -11.86
CA ARG A 81 3.43 7.73 -12.01
C ARG A 81 4.80 7.93 -11.36
N GLY A 82 5.17 7.04 -10.46
CA GLY A 82 6.48 7.05 -9.78
C GLY A 82 6.63 8.09 -8.67
N GLN A 83 5.58 8.86 -8.32
CA GLN A 83 5.62 9.82 -7.22
C GLN A 83 5.33 9.14 -5.88
N GLY A 84 4.20 8.42 -5.80
CA GLY A 84 3.79 7.73 -4.57
C GLY A 84 4.52 6.41 -4.39
N GLU A 85 5.23 6.27 -3.26
CA GLU A 85 6.04 5.08 -2.98
C GLU A 85 5.57 4.28 -1.75
N GLY A 86 4.38 4.57 -1.22
CA GLY A 86 3.82 3.89 -0.04
C GLY A 86 4.14 4.57 1.30
N LEU A 87 4.70 5.78 1.27
CA LEU A 87 5.00 6.62 2.43
C LEU A 87 4.35 8.01 2.23
N ALA A 88 3.64 8.52 3.24
CA ALA A 88 3.02 9.84 3.17
C ALA A 88 4.09 10.93 3.02
N PHE A 89 3.83 11.90 2.12
CA PHE A 89 4.74 13.02 1.78
C PHE A 89 6.11 12.64 1.19
N SER A 90 6.42 11.34 1.05
CA SER A 90 7.65 10.89 0.39
C SER A 90 7.47 10.77 -1.11
N VAL A 91 8.53 11.10 -1.84
CA VAL A 91 8.65 10.85 -3.28
C VAL A 91 9.97 10.16 -3.57
N ALA A 92 10.01 9.36 -4.63
CA ALA A 92 11.23 8.67 -5.04
C ALA A 92 12.36 9.68 -5.37
N PRO A 93 13.64 9.31 -5.14
CA PRO A 93 14.77 10.17 -5.50
C PRO A 93 14.72 10.63 -6.96
N GLY A 94 14.87 11.94 -7.19
CA GLY A 94 14.85 12.53 -8.54
C GLY A 94 13.47 12.96 -9.04
N VAL A 95 12.42 12.82 -8.22
CA VAL A 95 11.12 13.48 -8.45
C VAL A 95 11.16 14.90 -7.83
N PRO A 96 10.89 15.97 -8.59
CA PRO A 96 10.85 17.35 -8.06
C PRO A 96 9.72 17.61 -7.07
#